data_AF-A0A8T3LNR3-F1
#
_entry.id   AF-A0A8T3LNR3-F1
#
_cell.length_a   1.000
_cell.length_b   1.000
_cell.length_c   1.000
_cell.angle_alpha   90.00
_cell.angle_beta   90.00
_cell.angle_gamma   90.00
#
_symmetry.space_group_name_H-M   'P 1'
#
loop_
_entity.id
_entity.type
_entity.pdbx_description
1 polymer ?
#
loop_
_entity_poly.entity_id
_entity_poly.type
_entity_poly.pdbx_seq_one_letter_code
_entity_poly.pdbx_strand_id
1 'polypeptide(L)'
;MEGGGHFRLLVLLGALAMIGSGFLPWWWTGGQEISGVLLPGLQGIGLQGPGLVIYGAAIAALLLLDIGYMRGRWGFVLDVPLTYMVIGLVATAALLYRGWELWSVGYLPLPQSSPGLALATVGLALMLYGAGTGFGADRRQWM
;
A
#
# COMPACT_ATOMS: atom_id res chain seq x y z
N MET A 1 -11.72 -9.70 -24.01
CA MET A 1 -12.31 -9.18 -22.73
C MET A 1 -11.24 -8.98 -21.64
N GLU A 2 -9.96 -8.75 -21.95
CA GLU A 2 -8.88 -9.05 -20.99
C GLU A 2 -8.17 -7.84 -20.35
N GLY A 3 -8.38 -6.60 -20.83
CA GLY A 3 -7.67 -5.43 -20.31
C GLY A 3 -8.13 -4.95 -18.92
N GLY A 4 -9.44 -4.99 -18.65
CA GLY A 4 -10.01 -4.44 -17.41
C GLY A 4 -9.84 -5.33 -16.17
N GLY A 5 -9.75 -6.65 -16.34
CA GLY A 5 -9.62 -7.60 -15.23
C GLY A 5 -8.23 -7.61 -14.60
N HIS A 6 -7.18 -7.51 -15.42
CA HIS A 6 -5.79 -7.54 -14.96
C HIS A 6 -5.45 -6.33 -14.08
N PHE A 7 -5.90 -5.13 -14.50
CA PHE A 7 -5.78 -3.90 -13.72
C PHE A 7 -6.39 -4.04 -12.32
N ARG A 8 -7.65 -4.47 -12.23
CA ARG A 8 -8.37 -4.60 -10.95
C ARG A 8 -7.73 -5.62 -10.03
N LEU A 9 -7.21 -6.72 -10.60
CA LEU A 9 -6.48 -7.75 -9.84
C LEU A 9 -5.20 -7.18 -9.21
N LEU A 10 -4.42 -6.39 -9.95
CA LEU A 10 -3.20 -5.77 -9.42
C LEU A 10 -3.51 -4.77 -8.30
N VAL A 11 -4.55 -3.95 -8.46
CA VAL A 11 -5.02 -3.04 -7.40
C VAL A 11 -5.49 -3.81 -6.17
N LEU A 12 -6.24 -4.89 -6.36
CA LEU A 12 -6.72 -5.77 -5.28
C LEU A 12 -5.53 -6.36 -4.51
N LEU A 13 -4.57 -6.97 -5.21
CA LEU A 13 -3.37 -7.54 -4.58
C LEU A 13 -2.56 -6.47 -3.84
N GLY A 14 -2.44 -5.28 -4.43
CA GLY A 14 -1.77 -4.14 -3.80
C GLY A 14 -2.45 -3.72 -2.49
N ALA A 15 -3.77 -3.54 -2.51
CA ALA A 15 -4.56 -3.18 -1.34
C ALA A 15 -4.51 -4.26 -0.25
N LEU A 16 -4.57 -5.55 -0.62
CA LEU A 16 -4.43 -6.66 0.32
C LEU A 16 -3.03 -6.71 0.94
N ALA A 17 -1.98 -6.48 0.17
CA ALA A 17 -0.61 -6.41 0.69
C ALA A 17 -0.43 -5.23 1.67
N MET A 18 -1.01 -4.06 1.36
CA MET A 18 -1.03 -2.90 2.26
C MET A 18 -1.77 -3.22 3.57
N ILE A 19 -2.89 -3.92 3.53
CA ILE A 19 -3.59 -4.39 4.75
C ILE A 19 -2.79 -5.46 5.48
N GLY A 20 -2.16 -6.39 4.76
CA GLY A 20 -1.27 -7.39 5.35
C GLY A 20 -0.11 -6.74 6.11
N SER A 21 0.36 -5.60 5.61
CA SER A 21 1.53 -4.91 6.15
C SER A 21 1.37 -4.41 7.59
N GLY A 22 0.17 -4.06 8.06
CA GLY A 22 0.01 -3.61 9.45
C GLY A 22 -0.11 -4.74 10.46
N PHE A 23 -0.20 -5.99 10.00
CA PHE A 23 -0.01 -7.15 10.87
C PHE A 23 1.48 -7.50 11.06
N LEU A 24 2.37 -6.82 10.32
CA LEU A 24 3.82 -6.99 10.41
C LEU A 24 4.46 -5.84 11.19
N PRO A 25 5.62 -6.05 11.83
CA PRO A 25 6.40 -4.98 12.43
C PRO A 25 6.87 -3.95 11.39
N TRP A 26 6.62 -2.67 11.66
CA TRP A 26 7.08 -1.56 10.80
C TRP A 26 8.42 -0.98 11.25
N TRP A 27 8.72 -1.11 12.53
CA TRP A 27 10.02 -0.79 13.09
C TRP A 27 10.22 -1.66 14.33
N TRP A 28 11.48 -1.96 14.58
CA TRP A 28 11.92 -2.74 15.73
C TRP A 28 13.19 -2.12 16.29
N THR A 29 13.20 -1.82 17.59
CA THR A 29 14.37 -1.30 18.32
C THR A 29 14.60 -2.13 19.58
N GLY A 30 15.84 -2.46 19.92
CA GLY A 30 16.16 -3.31 21.07
C GLY A 30 16.15 -4.81 20.71
N GLY A 31 16.32 -5.69 21.71
CA GLY A 31 16.52 -7.13 21.50
C GLY A 31 17.96 -7.54 21.20
N GLN A 32 18.90 -6.60 21.19
CA GLN A 32 20.34 -6.88 21.13
C GLN A 32 20.96 -6.83 22.53
N GLU A 33 21.84 -7.77 22.80
CA GLU A 33 22.64 -7.80 24.02
C GLU A 33 23.76 -6.76 23.90
N ILE A 34 23.68 -5.68 24.67
CA ILE A 34 24.74 -4.68 24.74
C ILE A 34 25.41 -4.85 26.11
N SER A 35 26.69 -5.23 26.10
CA SER A 35 27.47 -5.43 27.33
C SER A 35 26.83 -6.41 28.34
N GLY A 36 26.22 -7.50 27.86
CA GLY A 36 25.62 -8.53 28.72
C GLY A 36 24.18 -8.23 29.19
N VAL A 37 23.61 -7.10 28.79
CA VAL A 37 22.24 -6.71 29.13
C VAL A 37 21.36 -6.80 27.89
N LEU A 38 20.34 -7.65 27.94
CA LEU A 38 19.33 -7.76 26.89
C LEU A 38 18.38 -6.56 27.00
N LEU A 39 18.49 -5.59 26.08
CA LEU A 39 17.53 -4.49 26.05
C LEU A 39 16.15 -5.02 25.58
N PRO A 40 15.04 -4.66 26.25
CA PRO A 40 13.70 -5.08 25.82
C PRO A 40 13.42 -4.56 24.41
N GLY A 41 12.98 -5.46 23.53
CA GLY A 41 12.60 -5.11 22.16
C GLY A 41 11.29 -4.33 22.14
N LEU A 42 11.33 -3.10 21.66
CA LEU A 42 10.15 -2.30 21.32
C LEU A 42 9.86 -2.45 19.83
N GLN A 43 8.63 -2.81 19.51
CA GLN A 43 8.13 -2.90 18.14
C GLN A 43 6.90 -2.02 17.98
N GLY A 44 6.74 -1.42 16.80
CA GLY A 44 5.51 -0.72 16.45
C GLY A 44 4.88 -1.28 15.18
N ILE A 45 3.56 -1.36 15.21
CA ILE A 45 2.73 -1.74 14.07
C ILE A 45 2.36 -0.49 13.25
N GLY A 46 2.07 -0.69 11.96
CA GLY A 46 1.67 0.36 11.03
C GLY A 46 0.29 0.97 11.27
N LEU A 47 -0.36 0.74 12.41
CA LEU A 47 -1.71 1.26 12.71
C LEU A 47 -1.69 2.58 13.50
N GLN A 48 -0.61 3.35 13.39
CA GLN A 48 -0.46 4.64 14.07
C GLN A 48 0.09 5.68 13.10
N GLY A 49 -0.32 6.93 13.29
CA GLY A 49 0.17 8.08 12.52
C GLY A 49 0.02 7.87 11.00
N PRO A 50 1.10 8.00 10.19
CA PRO A 50 1.04 7.87 8.74
C PRO A 50 0.53 6.52 8.23
N GLY A 51 0.68 5.46 9.02
CA GLY A 51 0.22 4.14 8.63
C GLY A 51 -1.32 4.02 8.57
N LEU A 52 -2.06 4.88 9.29
CA LEU A 52 -3.52 4.99 9.14
C LEU A 52 -3.92 5.50 7.75
N VAL A 53 -3.12 6.38 7.14
CA VAL A 53 -3.37 6.88 5.78
C VAL A 53 -3.18 5.75 4.77
N ILE A 54 -2.16 4.92 4.95
CA ILE A 54 -1.88 3.76 4.10
C ILE A 54 -3.01 2.72 4.22
N TYR A 55 -3.47 2.44 5.44
CA TYR A 55 -4.64 1.56 5.66
C TYR A 55 -5.93 2.14 5.09
N GLY A 56 -6.20 3.42 5.35
CA GLY A 56 -7.38 4.10 4.84
C GLY A 56 -7.42 4.09 3.31
N ALA A 57 -6.27 4.32 2.66
CA ALA A 57 -6.13 4.21 1.22
C ALA A 57 -6.41 2.78 0.71
N ALA A 58 -5.89 1.76 1.37
CA ALA A 58 -6.14 0.36 1.01
C ALA A 58 -7.63 -0.01 1.15
N ILE A 59 -8.27 0.40 2.25
CA ILE A 59 -9.71 0.19 2.47
C ILE A 59 -10.53 0.92 1.41
N ALA A 60 -10.21 2.19 1.14
CA ALA A 60 -10.89 2.97 0.11
C ALA A 60 -10.78 2.30 -1.27
N ALA A 61 -9.59 1.78 -1.62
CA ALA A 61 -9.37 1.04 -2.86
C ALA A 61 -10.22 -0.24 -2.94
N LEU A 62 -10.32 -1.01 -1.84
CA LEU A 62 -11.17 -2.20 -1.79
C LEU A 62 -12.65 -1.85 -1.91
N LEU A 63 -13.11 -0.81 -1.23
CA LEU A 63 -14.50 -0.35 -1.33
C LEU A 63 -14.84 0.10 -2.75
N LEU A 64 -13.93 0.84 -3.39
CA LEU A 64 -14.07 1.25 -4.78
C LEU A 64 -14.16 0.06 -5.73
N LEU A 65 -13.29 -0.94 -5.55
CA LEU A 65 -13.30 -2.18 -6.31
C LEU A 65 -14.61 -2.96 -6.11
N ASP A 66 -15.06 -3.09 -4.86
CA ASP A 66 -16.28 -3.83 -4.50
C ASP A 66 -17.54 -3.15 -5.08
N ILE A 67 -17.66 -1.83 -4.92
CA ILE A 67 -18.74 -1.05 -5.54
C ILE A 67 -18.67 -1.19 -7.07
N GLY A 68 -17.48 -1.06 -7.66
CA GLY A 68 -17.26 -1.23 -9.10
C GLY A 68 -17.66 -2.61 -9.61
N TYR A 69 -17.43 -3.66 -8.82
CA TYR A 69 -17.83 -5.03 -9.13
C TYR A 69 -19.35 -5.22 -9.04
N MET A 70 -19.98 -4.74 -7.96
CA MET A 70 -21.42 -4.86 -7.74
C MET A 70 -22.26 -4.05 -8.75
N ARG A 71 -21.77 -2.89 -9.18
CA ARG A 71 -22.49 -2.01 -10.12
C ARG A 71 -22.46 -2.53 -11.57
N GLY A 72 -21.54 -3.45 -11.88
CA GLY A 72 -21.46 -4.13 -13.17
C GLY A 72 -21.57 -3.18 -14.37
N ARG A 73 -22.58 -3.40 -15.23
CA ARG A 73 -22.78 -2.66 -16.49
C ARG A 73 -23.11 -1.16 -16.35
N TRP A 74 -23.42 -0.68 -15.14
CA TRP A 74 -23.95 0.67 -14.92
C TRP A 74 -22.89 1.73 -14.65
N GLY A 75 -21.61 1.33 -14.62
CA GLY A 75 -20.46 2.22 -14.48
C GLY A 75 -20.42 2.95 -13.14
N PHE A 76 -19.38 2.73 -12.34
CA PHE A 76 -19.08 3.62 -11.24
C PHE A 76 -18.12 4.71 -11.73
N VAL A 77 -18.53 5.98 -11.64
CA VAL A 77 -17.74 7.11 -12.15
C VAL A 77 -16.34 7.17 -11.53
N LEU A 78 -16.20 6.67 -10.29
CA LEU A 78 -14.93 6.65 -9.57
C LEU A 78 -14.14 5.34 -9.74
N ASP A 79 -14.71 4.31 -10.38
CA ASP A 79 -13.98 3.06 -10.69
C ASP A 79 -13.19 3.23 -12.00
N VAL A 80 -12.31 4.23 -12.00
CA VAL A 80 -11.42 4.58 -13.09
C VAL A 80 -9.96 4.53 -12.61
N PRO A 81 -8.99 4.20 -13.49
CA PRO A 81 -7.59 4.07 -13.12
C PRO A 81 -7.02 5.29 -12.38
N LEU A 82 -7.49 6.49 -12.74
CA LEU A 82 -7.09 7.75 -12.10
C LEU A 82 -7.41 7.80 -10.60
N THR A 83 -8.56 7.28 -10.17
CA THR A 83 -8.92 7.27 -8.74
C THR A 83 -7.93 6.45 -7.93
N TYR A 84 -7.61 5.25 -8.40
CA TYR A 84 -6.63 4.38 -7.74
C TYR A 84 -5.22 4.96 -7.80
N MET A 85 -4.87 5.67 -8.89
CA MET A 85 -3.61 6.39 -8.97
C MET A 85 -3.51 7.49 -7.90
N VAL A 86 -4.56 8.29 -7.73
CA VAL A 86 -4.60 9.34 -6.70
C VAL A 86 -4.51 8.73 -5.29
N ILE A 87 -5.26 7.67 -5.02
CA ILE A 87 -5.20 6.96 -3.72
C ILE A 87 -3.80 6.40 -3.47
N GLY A 88 -3.20 5.76 -4.49
CA GLY A 88 -1.85 5.24 -4.42
C GLY A 88 -0.82 6.34 -4.12
N LEU A 89 -0.91 7.49 -4.79
CA LEU A 89 -0.02 8.64 -4.56
C LEU A 89 -0.15 9.22 -3.14
N VAL A 90 -1.37 9.31 -2.61
CA VAL A 90 -1.60 9.74 -1.22
C VAL A 90 -0.93 8.77 -0.24
N ALA A 91 -1.10 7.46 -0.46
CA ALA A 91 -0.45 6.44 0.36
C ALA A 91 1.08 6.43 0.19
N THR A 92 1.61 6.71 -1.01
CA THR A 92 3.05 6.89 -1.25
C THR A 92 3.58 8.08 -0.47
N ALA A 93 2.89 9.22 -0.47
CA ALA A 93 3.30 10.38 0.31
C ALA A 93 3.36 10.06 1.81
N ALA A 94 2.36 9.33 2.33
CA ALA A 94 2.36 8.86 3.72
C ALA A 94 3.51 7.90 4.02
N LEU A 95 3.83 6.99 3.10
CA LEU A 95 4.94 6.05 3.24
C LEU A 95 6.29 6.77 3.23
N LEU A 96 6.49 7.73 2.32
CA LEU A 96 7.70 8.55 2.25
C LEU A 96 7.87 9.39 3.51
N TYR A 97 6.79 10.01 3.99
CA TYR A 97 6.81 10.74 5.24
C TYR A 97 7.19 9.82 6.43
N ARG A 98 6.65 8.59 6.47
CA ARG A 98 7.04 7.62 7.50
C ARG A 98 8.50 7.20 7.40
N GLY A 99 9.01 6.99 6.17
CA GLY A 99 10.42 6.71 5.93
C GLY A 99 11.32 7.85 6.39
N TRP A 100 10.90 9.09 6.13
CA TRP A 100 11.58 10.30 6.61
C TRP A 100 11.60 10.40 8.15
N GLU A 101 10.47 10.17 8.82
CA GLU A 101 10.40 10.16 10.29
C GLU A 101 11.41 9.19 10.90
N LEU A 102 11.44 7.95 10.38
CA LEU A 102 12.37 6.92 10.85
C LEU A 102 13.82 7.31 10.58
N TRP A 103 14.12 7.83 9.39
CA TRP A 103 15.45 8.29 9.05
C TRP A 103 15.91 9.44 9.94
N SER A 104 15.00 10.38 10.26
CA SER A 104 15.30 11.55 11.10
C SER A 104 15.67 11.20 12.55
N VAL A 105 15.25 10.02 13.03
CA VAL A 105 15.61 9.49 14.35
C VAL A 105 16.77 8.49 14.28
N GLY A 106 17.47 8.41 13.15
CA GLY A 106 18.63 7.53 12.96
C GLY A 106 18.28 6.06 12.71
N TYR A 107 17.01 5.74 12.46
CA TYR A 107 16.56 4.40 12.12
C TYR A 107 16.54 4.21 10.60
N LEU A 108 17.31 3.25 10.09
CA LEU A 108 17.27 2.89 8.68
C LEU A 108 16.29 1.71 8.47
N PRO A 109 15.13 1.92 7.82
CA PRO A 109 14.12 0.88 7.63
C PRO A 109 14.56 -0.11 6.54
N LEU A 110 15.41 -1.06 6.92
CA LEU A 110 15.79 -2.17 6.05
C LEU A 110 14.65 -3.20 5.96
N PRO A 111 14.50 -3.92 4.83
CA PRO A 111 13.44 -4.91 4.68
C PRO A 111 13.46 -6.01 5.75
N GLN A 112 14.64 -6.38 6.26
CA GLN A 112 14.75 -7.39 7.32
C GLN A 112 14.29 -6.86 8.70
N SER A 113 14.50 -5.58 8.99
CA SER A 113 14.13 -4.97 10.28
C SER A 113 12.72 -4.36 10.29
N SER A 114 12.17 -4.10 9.10
CA SER A 114 10.87 -3.45 8.89
C SER A 114 10.04 -4.18 7.82
N PRO A 115 9.69 -5.46 8.02
CA PRO A 115 8.98 -6.27 7.02
C PRO A 115 7.62 -5.68 6.64
N GLY A 116 6.94 -4.99 7.56
CA GLY A 116 5.68 -4.29 7.26
C GLY A 116 5.87 -3.14 6.29
N LEU A 117 6.90 -2.29 6.47
CA LEU A 117 7.20 -1.22 5.51
C LEU A 117 7.58 -1.78 4.13
N ALA A 118 8.35 -2.87 4.10
CA ALA A 118 8.70 -3.54 2.85
C ALA A 118 7.44 -4.06 2.13
N LEU A 119 6.55 -4.75 2.83
CA LEU A 119 5.30 -5.25 2.24
C LEU A 119 4.38 -4.11 1.80
N ALA A 120 4.27 -3.03 2.58
CA ALA A 120 3.51 -1.84 2.21
C ALA A 120 4.06 -1.20 0.91
N THR A 121 5.39 -1.16 0.76
CA THR A 121 6.04 -0.68 -0.45
C THR A 121 5.69 -1.54 -1.67
N VAL A 122 5.73 -2.86 -1.51
CA VAL A 122 5.33 -3.81 -2.58
C VAL A 122 3.85 -3.65 -2.92
N GLY A 123 2.98 -3.52 -1.92
CA GLY A 123 1.55 -3.31 -2.11
C GLY A 123 1.25 -2.00 -2.88
N LEU A 124 1.95 -0.93 -2.52
CA LEU A 124 1.85 0.35 -3.22
C LEU A 124 2.36 0.27 -4.66
N ALA A 125 3.49 -0.40 -4.89
CA ALA A 125 4.02 -0.60 -6.23
C ALA A 125 3.03 -1.38 -7.11
N LEU A 126 2.43 -2.45 -6.58
CA LEU A 126 1.40 -3.22 -7.29
C LEU A 126 0.15 -2.39 -7.59
N MET A 127 -0.31 -1.59 -6.64
CA MET A 127 -1.48 -0.74 -6.81
C MET A 127 -1.25 0.34 -7.89
N LEU A 128 -0.12 1.04 -7.83
CA LEU A 128 0.25 2.08 -8.80
C LEU A 128 0.53 1.48 -10.18
N TYR A 129 1.19 0.31 -10.23
CA TYR A 129 1.40 -0.41 -11.48
C TYR A 129 0.08 -0.86 -12.10
N GLY A 130 -0.83 -1.40 -11.28
CA GLY A 130 -2.22 -1.67 -11.66
C GLY A 130 -2.84 -0.42 -12.29
N ALA A 131 -2.94 0.67 -11.53
CA ALA A 131 -3.49 1.94 -12.01
C ALA A 131 -2.86 2.40 -13.34
N GLY A 132 -1.53 2.29 -13.47
CA GLY A 132 -0.79 2.57 -14.70
C GLY A 132 -1.22 1.70 -15.89
N THR A 133 -1.34 0.39 -15.70
CA THR A 133 -1.82 -0.52 -16.75
C THR A 133 -3.26 -0.23 -17.17
N GLY A 134 -4.09 0.27 -16.25
CA GLY A 134 -5.44 0.74 -16.55
C GLY A 134 -5.47 1.93 -17.51
N PHE A 135 -4.49 2.83 -17.46
CA PHE A 135 -4.35 3.93 -18.44
C PHE A 135 -3.83 3.45 -19.80
N GLY A 136 -2.95 2.46 -19.82
CA GLY A 136 -2.40 1.88 -21.05
C GLY A 136 -3.40 1.02 -21.83
N ALA A 137 -4.54 0.69 -21.23
CA ALA A 137 -5.52 -0.23 -21.79
C ALA A 137 -6.42 0.34 -22.90
N ASP A 138 -6.31 1.62 -23.31
CA ASP A 138 -7.37 2.24 -24.12
C ASP A 138 -6.94 2.89 -25.47
N ARG A 139 -7.48 2.33 -26.58
CA ARG A 139 -7.91 3.04 -27.84
C ARG A 139 -8.34 2.16 -29.03
N ARG A 140 -8.27 0.82 -28.99
CA ARG A 140 -8.57 -0.02 -30.18
C ARG A 140 -9.97 -0.65 -30.26
N GLN A 141 -10.83 -0.43 -29.27
CA GLN A 141 -12.14 -1.11 -29.22
C GLN A 141 -13.33 -0.21 -29.64
N TRP A 142 -13.05 1.01 -30.13
CA TRP A 142 -14.05 1.97 -30.59
C TRP A 142 -13.86 2.39 -32.06
N MET A 143 -13.10 1.61 -32.84
CA MET A 143 -13.07 1.64 -34.31
C MET A 143 -13.60 0.31 -34.83
#